data_AF-A0A1X2HQR1-F1
#
_entry.id   AF-A0A1X2HQR1-F1
#
_cell.length_a   1.000
_cell.length_b   1.000
_cell.length_c   1.000
_cell.angle_alpha   90.00
_cell.angle_beta   90.00
_cell.angle_gamma   90.00
#
_symmetry.space_group_name_H-M   'P 1'
#
loop_
_entity.id
_entity.type
_entity.pdbx_description
1 polymer ?
#
loop_
_entity_poly.entity_id
_entity_poly.type
_entity_poly.pdbx_seq_one_letter_code
_entity_poly.pdbx_strand_id
1 'polypeptide(L)'
;MVTYRTNPVQLRFVDGLGYDDKDNERLVAEMSGGANIDNGQHAADDTLKVIHSLTCILKADARNCPRASISTFKKLKAFGVQTVQTTMILSEMYIDDDLKFVYKESRKAIVPRNYGQRQKQFAMAEMLA
;
A
#
# COMPACT_ATOMS: atom_id res chain seq x y z
N MET A 1 -20.92 -29.10 -8.13
CA MET A 1 -21.18 -28.16 -7.01
C MET A 1 -19.82 -27.75 -6.45
N VAL A 2 -19.32 -26.57 -6.85
CA VAL A 2 -18.00 -26.08 -6.41
C VAL A 2 -18.23 -25.25 -5.16
N THR A 3 -17.78 -25.75 -4.01
CA THR A 3 -17.91 -25.08 -2.73
C THR A 3 -16.90 -23.94 -2.67
N TYR A 4 -17.36 -22.70 -2.75
CA TYR A 4 -16.52 -21.54 -2.46
C TYR A 4 -16.21 -21.55 -0.96
N ARG A 5 -15.03 -22.04 -0.59
CA ARG A 5 -14.49 -21.76 0.74
C ARG A 5 -14.31 -20.24 0.83
N THR A 6 -15.15 -19.58 1.60
CA THR A 6 -14.88 -18.23 2.08
C THR A 6 -13.61 -18.35 2.92
N ASN A 7 -12.46 -17.97 2.34
CA ASN A 7 -11.28 -17.79 3.15
C ASN A 7 -11.65 -16.79 4.25
N PRO A 8 -11.37 -17.08 5.54
CA PRO A 8 -11.54 -16.09 6.59
C PRO A 8 -10.79 -14.82 6.16
N VAL A 9 -11.38 -13.65 6.47
CA VAL A 9 -10.68 -12.37 6.30
C VAL A 9 -9.37 -12.51 7.05
N GLN A 10 -8.28 -12.66 6.31
CA GLN A 10 -6.97 -12.80 6.89
C GLN A 10 -6.67 -11.43 7.50
N LEU A 11 -6.76 -11.35 8.84
CA LEU A 11 -6.39 -10.16 9.60
C LEU A 11 -4.98 -9.77 9.16
N ARG A 12 -4.89 -8.66 8.43
CA ARG A 12 -3.62 -8.04 8.06
C ARG A 12 -3.29 -7.07 9.17
N PHE A 13 -2.28 -7.41 9.97
CA PHE A 13 -1.71 -6.51 10.95
C PHE A 13 -0.75 -5.60 10.22
N VAL A 14 -1.27 -4.43 9.84
CA VAL A 14 -0.51 -3.35 9.24
C VAL A 14 -0.56 -2.15 10.17
N ASP A 15 0.43 -1.28 10.11
CA ASP A 15 0.51 -0.13 11.01
C ASP A 15 -0.57 0.92 10.72
N GLY A 16 -1.07 0.97 9.48
CA GLY A 16 -2.19 1.82 9.10
C GLY A 16 -2.97 1.32 7.89
N LEU A 17 -4.27 1.67 7.86
CA LEU A 17 -5.18 1.39 6.77
C LEU A 17 -5.84 2.70 6.31
N GLY A 18 -6.10 2.80 5.01
CA GLY A 18 -6.93 3.86 4.43
C GLY A 18 -7.98 3.28 3.49
N TYR A 19 -9.11 3.98 3.42
CA TYR A 19 -10.34 3.52 2.78
C TYR A 19 -10.84 4.54 1.74
N ASP A 20 -11.57 4.07 0.73
CA ASP A 20 -12.35 4.95 -0.16
C ASP A 20 -13.69 5.38 0.46
N ASP A 21 -14.44 6.18 -0.30
CA ASP A 21 -15.78 6.67 0.05
C ASP A 21 -16.83 5.55 0.21
N LYS A 22 -16.48 4.33 -0.20
CA LYS A 22 -17.32 3.12 -0.11
C LYS A 22 -16.78 2.11 0.90
N ASP A 23 -15.88 2.54 1.79
CA ASP A 23 -15.30 1.73 2.86
C ASP A 23 -14.49 0.51 2.35
N ASN A 24 -14.00 0.57 1.11
CA ASN A 24 -13.05 -0.42 0.61
C ASN A 24 -11.64 0.01 0.94
N GLU A 25 -10.81 -0.93 1.40
CA GLU A 25 -9.39 -0.67 1.61
C GLU A 25 -8.73 -0.21 0.29
N ARG A 26 -7.99 0.90 0.37
CA ARG A 26 -7.19 1.44 -0.74
C ARG A 26 -5.76 1.72 -0.37
N LEU A 27 -5.47 1.88 0.91
CA LEU A 27 -4.15 2.24 1.39
C LEU A 27 -3.72 1.35 2.54
N VAL A 28 -2.44 0.96 2.54
CA VAL A 28 -1.78 0.26 3.63
C VAL A 28 -0.52 1.03 3.99
N ALA A 29 -0.26 1.19 5.29
CA ALA A 29 0.95 1.81 5.81
C ALA A 29 1.75 0.81 6.65
N GLU A 30 3.06 0.78 6.43
CA GLU A 30 4.06 0.07 7.25
C GLU A 30 5.19 1.03 7.58
N MET A 31 5.67 1.01 8.82
CA MET A 31 6.74 1.88 9.29
C MET A 31 7.95 1.07 9.73
N SER A 32 9.04 1.17 8.97
CA SER A 32 10.31 0.50 9.27
C SER A 32 11.32 1.46 9.92
N GLY A 33 11.88 1.02 11.04
CA GLY A 33 13.12 1.54 11.63
C GLY A 33 13.00 2.85 12.43
N GLY A 34 13.78 2.91 13.52
CA GLY A 34 14.14 4.15 14.20
C GLY A 34 15.45 4.71 13.63
N ALA A 35 15.72 6.01 13.80
CA ALA A 35 16.84 6.73 13.16
C ALA A 35 18.26 6.14 13.35
N ASN A 36 18.44 5.16 14.25
CA ASN A 36 19.73 4.62 14.65
C ASN A 36 19.91 3.13 14.35
N ILE A 37 18.86 2.40 13.95
CA ILE A 37 18.93 0.97 13.63
C ILE A 37 17.88 0.70 12.55
N ASP A 38 18.33 0.56 11.31
CA ASP A 38 17.52 -0.10 10.29
C ASP A 38 18.37 -1.21 9.69
N ASN A 39 18.00 -2.44 9.99
CA ASN A 39 18.58 -3.61 9.34
C ASN A 39 17.91 -3.68 7.97
N GLY A 40 18.66 -3.61 6.86
CA GLY A 40 18.07 -3.64 5.52
C GLY A 40 17.12 -4.82 5.28
N GLN A 41 17.27 -5.90 6.05
CA GLN A 41 16.32 -7.00 6.09
C GLN A 41 14.92 -6.61 6.58
N HIS A 42 14.79 -5.81 7.65
CA HIS A 42 13.49 -5.38 8.17
C HIS A 42 12.76 -4.50 7.16
N ALA A 43 13.46 -3.51 6.58
CA ALA A 43 12.89 -2.71 5.51
C ALA A 43 12.43 -3.56 4.32
N ALA A 44 13.19 -4.60 3.95
CA ALA A 44 12.79 -5.52 2.88
C ALA A 44 11.57 -6.37 3.25
N ASP A 45 11.49 -6.88 4.48
CA ASP A 45 10.35 -7.63 5.00
C ASP A 45 9.08 -6.76 5.01
N ASP A 46 9.19 -5.50 5.43
CA ASP A 46 8.08 -4.54 5.43
C ASP A 46 7.64 -4.19 4.01
N THR A 47 8.57 -4.06 3.06
CA THR A 47 8.22 -3.90 1.63
C THR A 47 7.40 -5.08 1.13
N LEU A 48 7.75 -6.31 1.52
CA LEU A 48 6.99 -7.51 1.16
C LEU A 48 5.60 -7.53 1.80
N LYS A 49 5.45 -7.07 3.04
CA LYS A 49 4.14 -6.90 3.68
C LYS A 49 3.26 -5.91 2.92
N VAL A 50 3.83 -4.78 2.49
CA VAL A 50 3.12 -3.79 1.66
C VAL A 50 2.67 -4.45 0.36
N ILE A 51 3.58 -5.03 -0.43
CA ILE A 51 3.27 -5.68 -1.72
C ILE A 51 2.18 -6.75 -1.58
N HIS A 52 2.31 -7.61 -0.57
CA HIS A 52 1.32 -8.65 -0.28
C HIS A 52 -0.05 -8.03 0.03
N SER A 53 -0.08 -7.01 0.87
CA SER A 53 -1.32 -6.34 1.26
C SER A 53 -1.99 -5.63 0.07
N LEU A 54 -1.25 -4.94 -0.78
CA LEU A 54 -1.80 -4.32 -2.00
C LEU A 54 -2.36 -5.36 -2.96
N THR A 55 -1.69 -6.51 -3.10
CA THR A 55 -2.19 -7.63 -3.90
C THR A 55 -3.51 -8.16 -3.35
N CYS A 56 -3.62 -8.27 -2.03
CA CYS A 56 -4.85 -8.70 -1.36
C CYS A 56 -6.01 -7.72 -1.57
N ILE A 57 -5.76 -6.40 -1.55
CA ILE A 57 -6.78 -5.38 -1.86
C ILE A 57 -7.34 -5.60 -3.26
N LEU A 58 -6.48 -5.64 -4.28
CA LEU A 58 -6.93 -5.81 -5.67
C LEU A 58 -7.62 -7.16 -5.88
N LYS A 59 -7.15 -8.24 -5.23
CA LYS A 59 -7.83 -9.54 -5.26
C LYS A 59 -9.20 -9.51 -4.58
N ALA A 60 -9.38 -8.72 -3.52
CA ALA A 60 -10.67 -8.55 -2.86
C ALA A 60 -11.65 -7.84 -3.80
N ASP A 61 -11.23 -6.79 -4.49
CA ASP A 61 -12.05 -6.11 -5.50
C ASP A 61 -12.50 -7.08 -6.61
N ALA A 62 -11.58 -7.90 -7.13
CA ALA A 62 -11.90 -8.91 -8.14
C ALA A 62 -12.96 -9.92 -7.65
N ARG A 63 -12.88 -10.33 -6.38
CA ARG A 63 -13.83 -11.28 -5.77
C ARG A 63 -15.20 -10.66 -5.56
N ASN A 64 -15.25 -9.40 -5.16
CA ASN A 64 -16.50 -8.68 -4.88
C ASN A 64 -17.21 -8.24 -6.16
N CYS A 65 -16.48 -8.12 -7.27
CA CYS A 65 -17.00 -7.71 -8.58
C CYS A 65 -16.83 -8.80 -9.66
N PRO A 66 -17.39 -10.01 -9.50
CA PRO A 66 -17.12 -11.14 -10.39
C PRO A 66 -17.64 -10.96 -11.83
N ARG A 67 -18.50 -9.96 -12.06
CA ARG A 67 -19.05 -9.60 -13.37
C ARG A 67 -18.37 -8.39 -14.01
N ALA A 68 -17.40 -7.77 -13.33
CA ALA A 68 -16.68 -6.64 -13.90
C ALA A 68 -15.79 -7.10 -15.06
N SER A 69 -15.66 -6.25 -16.08
CA SER A 69 -14.73 -6.50 -17.18
C SER A 69 -13.28 -6.38 -16.71
N ILE A 70 -12.37 -7.07 -17.41
CA ILE A 70 -10.93 -6.88 -17.23
C ILE A 70 -10.54 -5.40 -17.41
N SER A 71 -11.17 -4.70 -18.36
CA SER A 71 -10.95 -3.26 -18.58
C SER A 71 -11.36 -2.40 -17.39
N THR A 72 -12.34 -2.83 -16.59
CA THR A 72 -12.72 -2.16 -15.34
C THR A 72 -11.69 -2.47 -14.25
N PHE A 73 -11.27 -3.73 -14.16
CA PHE A 73 -10.29 -4.15 -13.16
C PHE A 73 -8.92 -3.47 -13.32
N LYS A 74 -8.47 -3.25 -14.56
CA LYS A 74 -7.23 -2.49 -14.87
C LYS A 74 -7.26 -1.03 -14.40
N LYS A 75 -8.43 -0.45 -14.11
CA LYS A 75 -8.55 0.93 -13.59
C LYS A 75 -8.33 1.01 -12.09
N LEU A 76 -8.32 -0.11 -11.38
CA LEU A 76 -8.14 -0.13 -9.94
C LEU A 76 -6.68 0.07 -9.56
N LYS A 77 -6.48 0.76 -8.43
CA LYS A 77 -5.19 0.96 -7.80
C LYS A 77 -5.30 0.73 -6.30
N ALA A 78 -4.25 0.16 -5.73
CA ALA A 78 -4.01 0.12 -4.29
C ALA A 78 -2.72 0.86 -3.99
N PHE A 79 -2.64 1.52 -2.84
CA PHE A 79 -1.54 2.41 -2.47
C PHE A 79 -0.83 1.90 -1.22
N GLY A 80 0.50 1.91 -1.25
CA GLY A 80 1.34 1.57 -0.12
C GLY A 80 2.05 2.81 0.41
N VAL A 81 2.08 2.99 1.72
CA VAL A 81 2.96 3.94 2.38
C VAL A 81 3.97 3.15 3.19
N GLN A 82 5.25 3.38 2.92
CA GLN A 82 6.32 2.78 3.70
C GLN A 82 7.22 3.88 4.22
N THR A 83 7.52 3.88 5.51
CA THR A 83 8.62 4.69 6.02
C THR A 83 9.86 3.81 6.16
N VAL A 84 10.98 4.22 5.56
CA VAL A 84 12.30 3.61 5.75
C VAL A 84 13.21 4.67 6.33
N GLN A 85 13.58 4.52 7.61
CA GLN A 85 14.29 5.54 8.39
C GLN A 85 13.58 6.90 8.37
N THR A 86 14.14 7.87 7.65
CA THR A 86 13.57 9.23 7.52
C THR A 86 12.89 9.46 6.18
N THR A 87 12.73 8.43 5.36
CA THR A 87 12.14 8.55 4.02
C THR A 87 10.79 7.86 4.02
N MET A 88 9.73 8.63 3.78
CA MET A 88 8.41 8.11 3.48
C MET A 88 8.30 7.90 1.97
N ILE A 89 7.82 6.73 1.56
CA ILE A 89 7.67 6.29 0.17
C ILE A 89 6.20 5.98 -0.05
N LEU A 90 5.61 6.58 -1.08
CA LEU A 90 4.30 6.20 -1.59
C LEU A 90 4.52 5.32 -2.80
N SER A 91 3.90 4.15 -2.79
CA SER A 91 3.84 3.23 -3.91
C SER A 91 2.41 3.01 -4.37
N GLU A 92 2.27 2.64 -5.63
CA GLU A 92 1.02 2.19 -6.24
C GLU A 92 1.17 0.76 -6.77
N MET A 93 0.10 -0.01 -6.66
CA MET A 93 -0.05 -1.30 -7.30
C MET A 93 -1.28 -1.28 -8.21
N TYR A 94 -1.10 -1.78 -9.42
CA TYR A 94 -2.16 -1.94 -10.42
C TYR A 94 -1.89 -3.14 -11.30
N ILE A 95 -2.81 -3.44 -12.22
CA ILE A 95 -2.65 -4.51 -13.21
C ILE A 95 -2.44 -3.91 -14.59
N ASP A 96 -1.38 -4.33 -15.26
CA ASP A 96 -0.99 -3.84 -16.58
C ASP A 96 -1.73 -4.53 -17.73
N ASP A 97 -1.30 -4.24 -18.96
CA ASP A 97 -1.93 -4.80 -20.14
C ASP A 97 -1.75 -6.30 -20.32
N ASP A 98 -0.64 -6.83 -19.80
CA ASP A 98 -0.28 -8.25 -19.75
C ASP A 98 -0.96 -9.02 -18.59
N LEU A 99 -1.84 -8.35 -17.83
CA LEU A 99 -2.52 -8.90 -16.65
C LEU A 99 -1.57 -9.25 -15.50
N LYS A 100 -0.43 -8.55 -15.40
CA LYS A 100 0.53 -8.70 -14.31
C LYS A 100 0.32 -7.61 -13.27
N PHE A 101 0.55 -7.96 -12.00
CA PHE A 101 0.66 -6.96 -10.94
C PHE A 101 1.93 -6.14 -11.15
N VAL A 102 1.77 -4.83 -11.23
CA VAL A 102 2.88 -3.88 -11.28
C VAL A 102 2.91 -3.12 -9.98
N TYR A 103 4.05 -3.16 -9.30
CA TYR A 103 4.35 -2.35 -8.13
C TYR A 103 5.31 -1.24 -8.54
N LYS A 104 4.99 0.01 -8.17
CA LYS A 104 5.78 1.18 -8.52
C LYS A 104 5.86 2.16 -7.37
N GLU A 105 7.05 2.65 -7.07
CA GLU A 105 7.22 3.81 -6.18
C GLU A 105 6.86 5.09 -6.94
N SER A 106 5.89 5.84 -6.43
CA SER A 106 5.34 7.03 -7.08
C SER A 106 5.92 8.32 -6.52
N ARG A 107 6.08 8.43 -5.19
CA ARG A 107 6.55 9.66 -4.52
C ARG A 107 7.41 9.33 -3.31
N LYS A 108 8.25 10.29 -2.91
CA LYS A 108 9.05 10.22 -1.69
C LYS A 108 9.02 11.56 -0.95
N ALA A 109 8.97 11.51 0.37
CA ALA A 109 9.12 12.68 1.22
C ALA A 109 10.03 12.36 2.42
N ILE A 110 10.60 13.40 3.02
CA ILE A 110 11.45 13.24 4.20
C ILE A 110 10.65 13.54 5.46
N VAL A 111 10.64 12.58 6.39
CA VAL A 111 10.03 12.74 7.70
C VAL A 111 10.84 13.74 8.53
N PRO A 112 10.22 14.84 9.01
CA PRO A 112 10.92 15.83 9.80
C PRO A 112 11.27 15.28 11.19
N ARG A 113 12.50 15.50 11.64
CA ARG A 113 12.99 15.00 12.95
C ARG A 113 13.02 16.05 14.04
N ASN A 114 12.83 17.32 13.68
CA ASN A 114 12.82 18.43 14.62
C ASN A 114 12.01 19.60 14.05
N TYR A 115 11.71 20.58 14.91
CA TYR A 115 10.89 21.74 14.57
C TYR A 115 11.48 22.61 13.44
N GLY A 116 12.81 22.64 13.29
CA GLY A 116 13.49 23.33 12.19
C GLY A 116 13.26 22.71 10.81
N GLN A 117 12.69 21.50 10.76
CA GLN A 117 12.34 20.78 9.54
C GLN A 117 10.84 20.73 9.27
N ARG A 118 10.00 21.43 10.07
CA ARG A 118 8.53 21.35 9.98
C ARG A 118 7.97 21.64 8.59
N GLN A 119 8.64 22.45 7.78
CA GLN A 119 8.27 22.69 6.38
C GLN A 119 8.19 21.41 5.54
N LYS A 120 8.88 20.33 5.94
CA LYS A 120 8.80 19.02 5.29
C LYS A 120 7.49 18.29 5.57
N GLN A 121 6.73 18.70 6.60
CA GLN A 121 5.40 18.14 6.87
C GLN A 121 4.44 18.39 5.71
N PHE A 122 4.57 19.54 5.02
CA PHE A 122 3.79 19.81 3.81
C PHE A 122 4.07 18.78 2.73
N ALA A 123 5.34 18.48 2.44
CA ALA A 123 5.70 17.47 1.45
C ALA A 123 5.17 16.06 1.81
N MET A 124 5.10 15.72 3.11
CA MET A 124 4.48 14.45 3.55
C MET A 124 2.96 14.44 3.35
N ALA A 125 2.27 15.53 3.72
CA ALA A 125 0.82 15.64 3.59
C ALA A 125 0.37 15.60 2.11
N GLU A 126 1.15 16.22 1.23
CA GLU A 126 0.92 16.25 -0.21
C GLU A 126 1.25 14.92 -0.91
N MET A 127 1.72 13.88 -0.21
CA MET A 127 2.01 12.61 -0.86
C MET A 127 0.74 11.96 -1.44
N LEU A 128 -0.41 12.12 -0.78
CA LEU A 128 -1.70 11.56 -1.20
C LEU A 128 -2.56 12.52 -2.04
N ALA A 129 -2.05 13.72 -2.34
CA ALA A 129 -2.71 14.74 -3.15
C ALA A 129 -2.61 14.47 -4.66
#